data_AF-A0A2V7VW94-F1
#
_entry.id   AF-A0A2V7VW94-F1
#
_cell.length_a   1.000
_cell.length_b   1.000
_cell.length_c   1.000
_cell.angle_alpha   90.00
_cell.angle_beta   90.00
_cell.angle_gamma   90.00
#
_symmetry.space_group_name_H-M   'P 1'
#
loop_
_entity.id
_entity.type
_entity.pdbx_description
1 polymer ?
#
loop_
_entity_poly.entity_id
_entity_poly.type
_entity_poly.pdbx_seq_one_letter_code
_entity_poly.pdbx_strand_id
1 'polypeptide(L)'
;MKNRPTWYTNDTDNAWDRVKTAFRNDWEQTKHDFGSRNARDLNQDVDDTVKQAAGTEDPFENHEPAFRFGYAAQRQYKTKYPTWNNDLDKTLRTDYGDNYELDRDYIRHAYEYRGTGSSDTAGMRDESRM
;
A
#
# COMPACT_ATOMS: atom_id res chain seq x y z
N MET A 1 -20.20 10.69 -5.65
CA MET A 1 -18.75 10.78 -5.92
C MET A 1 -18.01 10.32 -4.68
N LYS A 2 -17.05 9.40 -4.90
CA LYS A 2 -16.22 8.71 -3.91
C LYS A 2 -15.74 9.64 -2.79
N ASN A 3 -15.88 9.20 -1.54
CA ASN A 3 -15.22 9.78 -0.37
C ASN A 3 -13.71 9.76 -0.60
N ARG A 4 -13.16 10.75 -1.31
CA ARG A 4 -11.72 11.00 -1.32
C ARG A 4 -11.43 11.79 -0.05
N PRO A 5 -10.64 11.25 0.89
CA PRO A 5 -10.29 11.99 2.10
C PRO A 5 -9.63 13.31 1.74
N THR A 6 -9.83 14.34 2.57
CA THR A 6 -9.29 15.69 2.31
C THR A 6 -7.77 15.75 2.26
N TRP A 7 -7.09 14.74 2.82
CA TRP A 7 -5.63 14.58 2.79
C TRP A 7 -5.11 13.97 1.48
N TYR A 8 -5.98 13.42 0.64
CA TYR A 8 -5.61 12.81 -0.64
C TYR A 8 -5.59 13.88 -1.77
N THR A 9 -4.58 14.75 -1.70
CA THR A 9 -4.42 15.96 -2.55
C THR A 9 -3.39 15.78 -3.67
N ASN A 10 -3.27 16.77 -4.56
CA ASN A 10 -2.30 16.77 -5.67
C ASN A 10 -0.83 16.58 -5.24
N ASP A 11 -0.47 16.93 -4.00
CA ASP A 11 0.88 16.69 -3.48
C ASP A 11 1.19 15.20 -3.29
N THR A 12 0.15 14.39 -3.05
CA THR A 12 0.28 12.92 -3.04
C THR A 12 0.55 12.37 -4.42
N ASP A 13 0.07 13.04 -5.47
CA ASP A 13 0.22 12.61 -6.87
C ASP A 13 1.67 12.80 -7.34
N ASN A 14 2.26 13.97 -7.08
CA ASN A 14 3.66 14.24 -7.40
C ASN A 14 4.64 13.31 -6.64
N ALA A 15 4.30 12.97 -5.40
CA ALA A 15 5.09 12.03 -4.61
C ALA A 15 4.94 10.59 -5.12
N TRP A 16 3.74 10.22 -5.57
CA TRP A 16 3.44 8.93 -6.17
C TRP A 16 4.23 8.71 -7.46
N ASP A 17 4.24 9.67 -8.38
CA ASP A 17 4.92 9.53 -9.68
C ASP A 17 6.41 9.18 -9.54
N ARG A 18 7.07 9.68 -8.48
CA ARG A 18 8.47 9.38 -8.18
C ARG A 18 8.70 7.94 -7.71
N VAL A 19 7.75 7.38 -6.96
CA VAL A 19 7.87 6.02 -6.40
C VAL A 19 7.18 4.96 -7.23
N LYS A 20 6.27 5.35 -8.13
CA LYS A 20 5.52 4.47 -9.04
C LYS A 20 6.44 3.54 -9.82
N THR A 21 7.56 4.05 -10.33
CA THR A 21 8.55 3.22 -11.05
C THR A 21 9.19 2.16 -10.16
N ALA A 22 9.44 2.47 -8.88
CA ALA A 22 9.98 1.48 -7.94
C ALA A 22 8.97 0.37 -7.69
N PHE A 23 7.70 0.71 -7.45
CA PHE A 23 6.63 -0.28 -7.31
C PHE A 23 6.41 -1.12 -8.58
N ARG A 24 6.49 -0.50 -9.76
CA ARG A 24 6.40 -1.23 -11.03
C ARG A 24 7.56 -2.22 -11.21
N ASN A 25 8.78 -1.82 -10.86
CA ASN A 25 9.94 -2.71 -10.95
C ASN A 25 9.85 -3.87 -9.94
N ASP A 26 9.26 -3.63 -8.78
CA ASP A 26 9.06 -4.63 -7.73
C ASP A 26 7.83 -5.53 -7.98
N TRP A 27 6.98 -5.17 -8.95
CA TRP A 27 5.69 -5.82 -9.17
C TRP A 27 5.78 -7.33 -9.36
N GLU A 28 6.78 -7.82 -10.10
CA GLU A 28 6.97 -9.27 -10.31
C GLU A 28 7.27 -10.01 -8.99
N GLN A 29 8.02 -9.40 -8.07
CA GLN A 29 8.27 -9.95 -6.75
C GLN A 29 7.01 -9.89 -5.88
N THR A 30 6.35 -8.73 -5.86
CA THR A 30 5.11 -8.56 -5.09
C THR A 30 4.03 -9.56 -5.53
N LYS A 31 3.88 -9.81 -6.84
CA LYS A 31 2.98 -10.84 -7.37
C LYS A 31 3.32 -12.23 -6.87
N HIS A 32 4.60 -12.59 -6.83
CA HIS A 32 5.02 -13.90 -6.32
C HIS A 32 4.66 -14.06 -4.84
N ASP A 33 4.89 -13.02 -4.03
CA ASP A 33 4.61 -13.04 -2.60
C ASP A 33 3.11 -13.08 -2.29
N PHE A 34 2.30 -12.42 -3.10
CA PHE A 34 0.84 -12.40 -2.96
C PHE A 34 0.16 -13.59 -3.62
N GLY A 35 0.64 -14.08 -4.76
CA GLY A 35 0.14 -15.27 -5.42
C GLY A 35 0.24 -16.52 -4.54
N SER A 36 1.27 -16.60 -3.70
CA SER A 36 1.42 -17.67 -2.69
C SER A 36 0.45 -17.55 -1.51
N ARG A 37 0.06 -16.32 -1.12
CA ARG A 37 -0.82 -16.05 0.04
C ARG A 37 -2.31 -16.01 -0.34
N ASN A 38 -2.64 -15.38 -1.46
CA ASN A 38 -4.01 -15.14 -1.93
C ASN A 38 -4.61 -16.35 -2.67
N ALA A 39 -3.79 -17.31 -3.12
CA ALA A 39 -4.29 -18.56 -3.73
C ALA A 39 -5.16 -19.41 -2.78
N ARG A 40 -5.05 -19.21 -1.45
CA ARG A 40 -5.86 -19.95 -0.46
C ARG A 40 -7.18 -19.25 -0.14
N ASP A 41 -7.20 -17.92 -0.10
CA ASP A 41 -8.39 -17.14 0.26
C ASP A 41 -9.28 -16.78 -0.94
N LEU A 42 -8.76 -16.81 -2.18
CA LEU A 42 -9.59 -16.73 -3.41
C LEU A 42 -10.36 -18.03 -3.73
N ASN A 43 -10.19 -19.10 -2.95
CA ASN A 43 -10.79 -20.41 -3.25
C ASN A 43 -12.17 -20.62 -2.58
N GLN A 44 -12.80 -19.57 -2.03
CA GLN A 44 -14.10 -19.71 -1.35
C GLN A 44 -15.25 -18.96 -2.02
N ASP A 45 -15.02 -18.00 -2.94
CA ASP A 45 -16.14 -17.26 -3.59
C ASP A 45 -15.86 -16.80 -5.04
N VAL A 46 -14.78 -17.29 -5.67
CA VAL A 46 -14.30 -16.74 -6.95
C VAL A 46 -14.22 -17.80 -8.06
N ASP A 47 -15.13 -18.77 -8.00
CA ASP A 47 -14.81 -20.11 -8.48
C ASP A 47 -14.81 -20.32 -10.00
N ASP A 48 -15.31 -19.39 -10.83
CA ASP A 48 -15.29 -19.59 -12.30
C ASP A 48 -14.60 -18.50 -13.12
N THR A 49 -14.67 -17.22 -12.75
CA THR A 49 -14.17 -16.13 -13.62
C THR A 49 -12.71 -15.74 -13.37
N VAL A 50 -12.24 -15.87 -12.12
CA VAL A 50 -10.88 -15.40 -11.73
C VAL A 50 -9.82 -16.48 -11.88
N LYS A 51 -10.19 -17.77 -11.78
CA LYS A 51 -9.27 -18.90 -12.05
C LYS A 51 -8.74 -18.89 -13.50
N GLN A 52 -9.48 -18.34 -14.46
CA GLN A 52 -9.00 -18.17 -15.84
C GLN A 52 -8.17 -16.88 -16.03
N ALA A 53 -8.39 -15.84 -15.21
CA ALA A 53 -7.63 -14.59 -15.28
C ALA A 53 -6.30 -14.63 -14.50
N ALA A 54 -6.18 -15.48 -13.48
CA ALA A 54 -4.97 -15.65 -12.67
C ALA A 54 -3.74 -16.17 -13.47
N GLY A 55 -3.96 -16.62 -14.70
CA GLY A 55 -2.90 -17.04 -15.63
C GLY A 55 -2.52 -16.02 -16.69
N THR A 56 -3.20 -14.88 -16.80
CA THR A 56 -2.94 -13.85 -17.83
C THR A 56 -2.55 -12.55 -17.15
N GLU A 57 -1.25 -12.27 -17.13
CA GLU A 57 -0.65 -10.94 -16.97
C GLU A 57 -1.48 -9.97 -16.12
N ASP A 58 -1.57 -10.15 -14.80
CA ASP A 58 -2.18 -9.13 -13.95
C ASP A 58 -1.25 -7.89 -13.92
N PRO A 59 -1.60 -6.80 -14.63
CA PRO A 59 -0.73 -5.65 -14.76
C PRO A 59 -0.71 -4.85 -13.46
N PHE A 60 0.44 -4.25 -13.16
CA PHE A 60 0.60 -3.32 -12.04
C PHE A 60 -0.48 -2.23 -12.03
N GLU A 61 -0.90 -1.78 -13.21
CA GLU A 61 -1.89 -0.73 -13.45
C GLU A 61 -3.27 -1.05 -12.85
N ASN A 62 -3.65 -2.32 -12.68
CA ASN A 62 -4.89 -2.70 -12.00
C ASN A 62 -4.84 -2.39 -10.51
N HIS A 63 -3.66 -2.49 -9.91
CA HIS A 63 -3.42 -2.34 -8.48
C HIS A 63 -2.82 -0.99 -8.10
N GLU A 64 -2.40 -0.20 -9.09
CA GLU A 64 -1.86 1.15 -8.90
C GLU A 64 -2.72 2.02 -7.95
N PRO A 65 -4.07 2.05 -8.05
CA PRO A 65 -4.90 2.80 -7.11
C PRO A 65 -4.68 2.41 -5.64
N ALA A 66 -4.51 1.11 -5.36
CA ALA A 66 -4.27 0.57 -4.04
C ALA A 66 -2.88 0.96 -3.51
N PHE A 67 -1.84 0.79 -4.35
CA PHE A 67 -0.47 1.18 -3.98
C PHE A 67 -0.36 2.69 -3.75
N ARG A 68 -0.97 3.49 -4.63
CA ARG A 68 -0.99 4.95 -4.50
C ARG A 68 -1.69 5.38 -3.22
N PHE A 69 -2.82 4.75 -2.90
CA PHE A 69 -3.55 5.02 -1.67
C PHE A 69 -2.73 4.67 -0.42
N GLY A 70 -2.13 3.48 -0.36
CA GLY A 70 -1.30 3.05 0.78
C GLY A 70 -0.08 3.95 0.99
N TYR A 71 0.60 4.35 -0.08
CA TYR A 71 1.73 5.27 0.01
C TYR A 71 1.30 6.68 0.45
N ALA A 72 0.17 7.18 -0.03
CA ALA A 72 -0.40 8.45 0.42
C ALA A 72 -0.81 8.38 1.91
N ALA A 73 -1.46 7.28 2.32
CA ALA A 73 -1.83 7.00 3.69
C ALA A 73 -0.62 6.95 4.62
N GLN A 74 0.51 6.37 4.18
CA GLN A 74 1.76 6.39 4.93
C GLN A 74 2.16 7.82 5.27
N ARG A 75 2.18 8.72 4.29
CA ARG A 75 2.60 10.11 4.51
C ARG A 75 1.69 10.85 5.47
N GLN A 76 0.40 10.54 5.44
CA GLN A 76 -0.59 11.15 6.32
C GLN A 76 -0.54 10.61 7.74
N TYR A 77 -0.39 9.29 7.89
CA TYR A 77 -0.66 8.61 9.16
C TYR A 77 0.58 8.09 9.87
N LYS A 78 1.76 8.00 9.23
CA LYS A 78 2.94 7.35 9.82
C LYS A 78 3.42 7.97 11.14
N THR A 79 3.21 9.28 11.34
CA THR A 79 3.49 9.93 12.64
C THR A 79 2.61 9.39 13.77
N LYS A 80 1.34 9.09 13.48
CA LYS A 80 0.36 8.57 14.44
C LYS A 80 0.40 7.04 14.53
N TYR A 81 0.64 6.37 13.41
CA TYR A 81 0.68 4.93 13.26
C TYR A 81 1.99 4.53 12.59
N PRO A 82 3.11 4.41 13.33
CA PRO A 82 4.42 4.11 12.73
C PRO A 82 4.49 2.75 12.03
N THR A 83 3.57 1.85 12.37
CA THR A 83 3.43 0.50 11.83
C THR A 83 1.95 0.21 11.59
N TRP A 84 1.66 -0.76 10.73
CA TRP A 84 0.30 -1.21 10.48
C TRP A 84 -0.33 -1.78 11.76
N ASN A 85 -1.53 -1.31 12.10
CA ASN A 85 -2.28 -1.77 13.26
C ASN A 85 -3.79 -1.76 12.97
N ASN A 86 -4.58 -2.33 13.88
CA ASN A 86 -6.03 -2.48 13.69
C ASN A 86 -6.78 -1.14 13.60
N ASP A 87 -6.29 -0.07 14.22
CA ASP A 87 -6.94 1.23 14.19
C ASP A 87 -6.68 1.96 12.87
N LEU A 88 -5.46 1.85 12.34
CA LEU A 88 -5.10 2.28 10.99
C LEU A 88 -5.92 1.48 9.96
N ASP A 89 -5.96 0.16 10.08
CA ASP A 89 -6.69 -0.75 9.17
C ASP A 89 -8.17 -0.33 9.03
N LYS A 90 -8.86 -0.14 10.15
CA LYS A 90 -10.26 0.36 10.17
C LYS A 90 -10.43 1.75 9.57
N THR A 91 -9.46 2.63 9.82
CA THR A 91 -9.47 3.99 9.27
C THR A 91 -9.35 3.92 7.74
N LEU A 92 -8.37 3.17 7.24
CA LEU A 92 -8.13 3.02 5.81
C LEU A 92 -9.27 2.28 5.10
N ARG A 93 -9.91 1.31 5.76
CA ARG A 93 -11.13 0.68 5.25
C ARG A 93 -12.23 1.70 4.97
N THR A 94 -12.44 2.61 5.91
CA THR A 94 -13.47 3.66 5.79
C THR A 94 -13.11 4.65 4.68
N ASP A 95 -11.84 5.03 4.59
CA ASP A 95 -11.34 6.01 3.62
C ASP A 95 -11.28 5.47 2.18
N TYR A 96 -11.01 4.16 2.01
CA TYR A 96 -10.86 3.52 0.70
C TYR A 96 -12.20 3.08 0.10
N GLY A 97 -13.10 2.54 0.94
CA GLY A 97 -14.44 2.11 0.53
C GLY A 97 -14.53 0.65 0.06
N ASP A 98 -15.49 0.36 -0.81
CA ASP A 98 -16.01 -1.00 -1.07
C ASP A 98 -14.97 -2.03 -1.54
N ASN A 99 -13.90 -1.59 -2.22
CA ASN A 99 -12.85 -2.48 -2.71
C ASN A 99 -11.73 -2.74 -1.69
N TYR A 100 -11.84 -2.20 -0.47
CA TYR A 100 -10.76 -2.26 0.51
C TYR A 100 -10.32 -3.69 0.81
N GLU A 101 -11.26 -4.64 0.93
CA GLU A 101 -10.92 -6.03 1.25
C GLU A 101 -10.09 -6.71 0.17
N LEU A 102 -10.36 -6.42 -1.11
CA LEU A 102 -9.60 -6.95 -2.24
C LEU A 102 -8.22 -6.31 -2.33
N ASP A 103 -8.15 -5.01 -2.02
CA ASP A 103 -6.95 -4.19 -2.21
C ASP A 103 -6.08 -4.10 -0.94
N ARG A 104 -6.55 -4.67 0.18
CA ARG A 104 -5.99 -4.46 1.52
C ARG A 104 -4.50 -4.78 1.59
N ASP A 105 -4.09 -5.89 1.02
CA ASP A 105 -2.70 -6.33 1.08
C ASP A 105 -1.77 -5.44 0.25
N TYR A 106 -2.24 -4.94 -0.89
CA TYR A 106 -1.52 -3.96 -1.71
C TYR A 106 -1.41 -2.61 -0.97
N ILE A 107 -2.50 -2.15 -0.35
CA ILE A 107 -2.53 -0.94 0.48
C ILE A 107 -1.54 -1.06 1.64
N ARG A 108 -1.53 -2.21 2.33
CA ARG A 108 -0.62 -2.46 3.45
C ARG A 108 0.83 -2.49 3.00
N HIS A 109 1.14 -3.19 1.92
CA HIS A 109 2.50 -3.23 1.39
C HIS A 109 3.01 -1.84 1.03
N ALA A 110 2.19 -1.02 0.36
CA ALA A 110 2.54 0.35 0.05
C ALA A 110 2.69 1.25 1.29
N TYR A 111 1.91 0.99 2.34
CA TYR A 111 2.01 1.72 3.61
C TYR A 111 3.30 1.42 4.37
N GLU A 112 3.73 0.16 4.34
CA GLU A 112 4.94 -0.30 5.00
C GLU A 112 6.20 -0.04 4.15
N TYR A 113 6.04 0.40 2.89
CA TYR A 113 7.12 0.65 1.95
C TYR A 113 8.15 1.65 2.51
N ARG A 114 9.36 1.13 2.75
CA ARG A 114 10.53 1.93 3.14
C ARG A 114 11.35 2.23 1.89
N GLY A 115 10.89 3.19 1.08
CA GLY A 115 11.71 3.72 0.00
C GLY A 115 13.05 4.23 0.56
N THR A 116 14.14 3.94 -0.13
CA THR A 116 15.50 4.43 0.13
C THR A 116 15.62 5.95 -0.09
N GLY A 117 14.83 6.74 0.63
CA GLY A 117 14.69 8.18 0.41
C GLY A 117 14.01 8.96 1.55
N SER A 118 14.05 8.47 2.77
CA SER A 118 13.75 9.27 3.97
C SER A 118 14.72 8.89 5.08
N SER A 119 15.93 9.41 4.96
CA SER A 119 16.79 9.66 6.11
C SER A 119 16.11 10.70 7.00
N ASP A 120 15.61 10.27 8.16
CA ASP A 120 15.40 11.12 9.35
C ASP A 120 15.42 10.14 10.53
N THR A 121 16.52 9.94 11.24
CA THR A 121 16.95 10.93 12.24
C THR A 121 18.43 10.73 12.60
N ALA A 122 19.25 11.72 12.24
CA ALA A 122 20.32 12.16 13.12
C ALA A 122 19.64 12.78 14.36
N GLY A 123 19.69 12.10 15.50
CA GLY A 123 18.92 12.50 16.66
C GLY A 123 19.23 11.75 17.96
N MET A 124 20.46 11.27 18.16
CA MET A 124 20.99 10.95 19.48
C MET A 124 22.38 11.59 19.59
N ARG A 125 22.37 12.91 19.80
CA ARG A 125 23.45 13.57 20.53
C ARG A 125 23.18 13.29 22.01
N ASP A 126 23.92 12.37 22.60
CA ASP A 126 24.12 12.35 24.05
C ASP A 126 25.44 13.05 24.34
N GLU A 127 25.34 14.37 24.53
CA GLU A 127 26.30 15.12 25.33
C GLU A 127 25.94 14.91 26.81
N SER A 128 26.44 13.84 27.40
CA SER A 128 26.60 13.73 28.86
C SER A 128 28.07 13.44 29.12
N ARG A 129 28.89 14.49 29.32
CA ARG A 129 29.35 14.90 30.65
C ARG A 129 29.70 13.71 31.56
N MET A 130 30.95 13.25 31.51
CA MET A 130 31.99 13.46 32.53
C MET A 130 33.26 12.70 32.16
#